data_AF-A0AAD7EKM9-F1
#
_entry.id   AF-A0AAD7EKM9-F1
#
_cell.length_a   1.000
_cell.length_b   1.000
_cell.length_c   1.000
_cell.angle_alpha   90.00
_cell.angle_beta   90.00
_cell.angle_gamma   90.00
#
_symmetry.space_group_name_H-M   'P 1'
#
loop_
_entity.id
_entity.type
_entity.pdbx_description
1 polymer ?
#
loop_
_entity_poly.entity_id
_entity_poly.type
_entity_poly.pdbx_seq_one_letter_code
_entity_poly.pdbx_strand_id
1 'polypeptide(L)'
;MADTLQRLTLPSLSSLEVVVVLPYKWNPPVIWNQMAFHRFCIHSESYKTLRTLFLLHVAVAPADLFDCLAELKVLREFVVADHPAVGDTPEHVLLTDQVFRRLAEHSPAPRLIPELAVFGCLSLLRFDEAVYLDFVRSRVDHRKGSEFESHIRWHSSSARELNPAVSEELQRLSKEQGFMGSIDAANEQEMQTFFY
;
A
#
# COMPACT_ATOMS: atom_id res chain seq x y z
N MET A 1 14.51 -6.85 23.40
CA MET A 1 13.04 -6.76 23.36
C MET A 1 12.68 -6.66 21.90
N ALA A 2 11.91 -7.60 21.36
CA ALA A 2 11.52 -7.60 19.95
C ALA A 2 10.32 -6.68 19.77
N ASP A 3 10.48 -5.61 18.97
CA ASP A 3 9.40 -4.72 18.57
C ASP A 3 8.33 -5.55 17.84
N THR A 4 7.15 -5.62 18.44
CA THR A 4 6.04 -6.41 17.92
C THR A 4 5.27 -5.53 16.93
N LEU A 5 5.59 -5.68 15.64
CA LEU A 5 4.84 -5.08 14.53
C LEU A 5 3.39 -5.60 14.53
N GLN A 6 2.45 -4.73 14.87
CA GLN A 6 1.01 -5.02 14.89
C GLN A 6 0.48 -5.05 13.44
N ARG A 7 0.31 -6.24 12.87
CA ARG A 7 -0.28 -6.44 11.54
C ARG A 7 -1.69 -7.02 11.68
N LEU A 8 -2.66 -6.37 11.04
CA LEU A 8 -4.06 -6.78 11.03
C LEU A 8 -4.31 -7.67 9.81
N THR A 9 -4.68 -8.92 10.04
CA THR A 9 -5.29 -9.81 9.04
C THR A 9 -6.60 -10.29 9.64
N LEU A 10 -7.75 -9.73 9.21
CA LEU A 10 -9.04 -10.05 9.82
C LEU A 10 -9.67 -11.30 9.18
N PRO A 11 -10.12 -12.27 10.00
CA PRO A 11 -11.33 -13.01 9.76
C PRO A 11 -12.43 -12.54 10.74
N SER A 12 -13.58 -12.12 10.19
CA SER A 12 -14.85 -11.86 10.90
C SER A 12 -14.88 -10.72 11.93
N LEU A 13 -15.35 -9.55 11.49
CA LEU A 13 -15.70 -8.40 12.35
C LEU A 13 -17.09 -8.59 12.98
N SER A 14 -17.13 -9.05 14.23
CA SER A 14 -18.28 -8.83 15.14
C SER A 14 -17.88 -8.15 16.45
N SER A 15 -16.60 -8.02 16.75
CA SER A 15 -16.08 -7.25 17.88
C SER A 15 -14.68 -6.75 17.57
N LEU A 16 -14.45 -5.45 17.78
CA LEU A 16 -13.15 -4.79 17.65
C LEU A 16 -12.25 -5.18 18.84
N GLU A 17 -11.86 -6.44 18.90
CA GLU A 17 -10.73 -6.89 19.72
C GLU A 17 -9.56 -7.20 18.80
N VAL A 18 -8.50 -6.38 18.95
CA VAL A 18 -7.20 -6.57 18.30
C VAL A 18 -6.52 -7.77 18.95
N VAL A 19 -6.57 -8.95 18.33
CA VAL A 19 -5.85 -10.15 18.81
C VAL A 19 -5.40 -11.08 17.67
N VAL A 20 -4.07 -11.22 17.57
CA VAL A 20 -3.25 -12.40 17.16
C VAL A 20 -3.04 -12.74 15.67
N VAL A 21 -1.75 -12.82 15.34
CA VAL A 21 -1.14 -13.42 14.14
C VAL A 21 -1.32 -14.94 14.17
N LEU A 22 -2.05 -15.49 13.21
CA LEU A 22 -2.00 -16.92 12.92
C LEU A 22 -0.75 -17.23 12.06
N PRO A 23 -0.02 -18.32 12.33
CA PRO A 23 1.02 -18.78 11.42
C PRO A 23 0.42 -19.09 10.04
N TYR A 24 1.08 -18.60 9.00
CA TYR A 24 0.76 -18.67 7.56
C TYR A 24 0.77 -20.10 6.96
N LYS A 25 0.25 -21.09 7.69
CA LYS A 25 0.13 -22.47 7.22
C LYS A 25 -1.32 -22.88 7.42
N TRP A 26 -2.05 -23.01 6.30
CA TRP A 26 -3.38 -23.63 6.19
C TRP A 26 -4.62 -22.73 6.18
N ASN A 27 -4.63 -21.69 5.34
CA ASN A 27 -5.80 -21.33 4.55
C ASN A 27 -5.35 -20.30 3.49
N PRO A 28 -5.75 -20.41 2.22
CA PRO A 28 -5.52 -19.32 1.27
C PRO A 28 -6.11 -18.04 1.86
N PRO A 29 -5.43 -16.89 1.75
CA PRO A 29 -5.90 -15.66 2.38
C PRO A 29 -7.33 -15.40 1.92
N VAL A 30 -8.25 -15.25 2.88
CA VAL A 30 -9.64 -14.94 2.57
C VAL A 30 -9.63 -13.58 1.88
N ILE A 31 -9.78 -13.59 0.56
CA ILE A 31 -9.85 -12.38 -0.24
C ILE A 31 -10.95 -11.51 0.37
N TRP A 32 -10.61 -10.29 0.78
CA TRP A 32 -11.64 -9.35 1.19
C TRP A 32 -12.48 -9.04 -0.02
N ASN A 33 -13.69 -9.60 -0.05
CA ASN A 33 -14.66 -9.23 -1.07
C ASN A 33 -15.12 -7.79 -0.83
N GLN A 34 -15.52 -7.13 -1.91
CA GLN A 34 -15.97 -5.74 -1.93
C GLN A 34 -17.02 -5.44 -0.82
N MET A 35 -17.90 -6.40 -0.51
CA MET A 35 -18.92 -6.24 0.53
C MET A 35 -18.33 -6.17 1.94
N ALA A 36 -17.33 -7.00 2.26
CA ALA A 36 -16.64 -6.96 3.56
C ALA A 36 -15.86 -5.65 3.72
N PHE A 37 -15.21 -5.20 2.65
CA PHE A 37 -14.50 -3.91 2.61
C PHE A 37 -15.44 -2.72 2.85
N HIS A 38 -16.58 -2.66 2.15
CA HIS A 38 -17.59 -1.61 2.36
C HIS A 38 -18.15 -1.61 3.78
N ARG A 39 -18.40 -2.79 4.36
CA ARG A 39 -18.85 -2.87 5.76
C ARG A 39 -17.83 -2.27 6.72
N PHE A 40 -16.55 -2.53 6.50
CA PHE A 40 -15.46 -1.92 7.27
C PHE A 40 -15.46 -0.38 7.15
N CYS A 41 -15.49 0.17 5.92
CA CYS A 41 -15.44 1.62 5.72
C CYS A 41 -16.70 2.35 6.27
N ILE A 42 -17.87 1.71 6.27
CA ILE A 42 -19.16 2.36 6.66
C ILE A 42 -19.52 2.18 8.14
N HIS A 43 -19.23 1.03 8.76
CA HIS A 43 -19.83 0.66 10.06
C HIS A 43 -18.87 0.72 11.26
N SER A 44 -17.59 1.03 11.05
CA SER A 44 -16.63 1.11 12.14
C SER A 44 -16.37 2.56 12.51
N GLU A 45 -16.77 3.00 13.71
CA GLU A 45 -16.36 4.32 14.25
C GLU A 45 -14.81 4.46 14.30
N SER A 46 -14.10 3.33 14.45
CA SER A 46 -12.64 3.25 14.45
C SER A 46 -12.01 3.46 13.07
N TYR A 47 -12.80 3.35 12.00
CA TYR A 47 -12.32 3.55 10.63
C TYR A 47 -11.72 4.95 10.44
N LYS A 48 -12.43 6.00 10.86
CA LYS A 48 -11.97 7.39 10.69
C LYS A 48 -10.76 7.76 11.56
N THR A 49 -10.44 6.94 12.55
CA THR A 49 -9.28 7.13 13.44
C THR A 49 -8.09 6.25 13.09
N LEU A 50 -8.21 5.43 12.04
CA LEU A 50 -7.20 4.47 11.62
C LEU A 50 -5.91 5.20 11.18
N ARG A 51 -4.79 4.78 11.77
CA ARG A 51 -3.45 5.32 11.45
C ARG A 51 -2.64 4.40 10.54
N THR A 52 -2.99 3.13 10.49
CA THR A 52 -2.28 2.13 9.69
C THR A 52 -3.28 1.23 9.00
N LEU A 53 -3.12 1.03 7.68
CA LEU A 53 -3.99 0.21 6.86
C LEU A 53 -3.16 -0.73 5.98
N PHE A 54 -3.41 -2.03 6.14
CA PHE A 54 -2.86 -3.07 5.29
C PHE A 54 -3.98 -3.66 4.43
N LEU A 55 -3.89 -3.47 3.11
CA LEU A 55 -4.77 -4.08 2.12
C LEU A 55 -4.01 -5.19 1.41
N LEU A 56 -3.96 -6.35 2.05
CA LEU A 56 -3.36 -7.56 1.51
C LEU A 56 -4.47 -8.45 0.99
N HIS A 57 -4.37 -8.92 -0.26
CA HIS A 57 -5.37 -9.81 -0.87
C HIS A 57 -6.79 -9.25 -0.87
N VAL A 58 -6.97 -8.03 -1.40
CA VAL A 58 -8.28 -7.36 -1.47
C VAL A 58 -8.76 -7.31 -2.91
N ALA A 59 -9.98 -7.80 -3.18
CA ALA A 59 -10.62 -7.66 -4.48
C ALA A 59 -11.59 -6.48 -4.43
N VAL A 60 -11.06 -5.28 -4.66
CA VAL A 60 -11.83 -4.03 -4.64
C VAL A 60 -11.62 -3.25 -5.94
N ALA A 61 -12.67 -2.59 -6.43
CA ALA A 61 -12.54 -1.71 -7.58
C ALA A 61 -11.79 -0.42 -7.18
N PRO A 62 -10.99 0.19 -8.08
CA PRO A 62 -10.26 1.41 -7.76
C PRO A 62 -11.13 2.55 -7.22
N ALA A 63 -12.37 2.69 -7.72
CA ALA A 63 -13.31 3.70 -7.24
C ALA A 63 -13.65 3.52 -5.75
N ASP A 64 -14.01 2.30 -5.33
CA ASP A 64 -14.33 2.01 -3.93
C ASP A 64 -13.10 2.18 -3.02
N LEU A 65 -11.90 1.83 -3.53
CA LEU A 65 -10.65 2.08 -2.82
C LEU A 65 -10.46 3.59 -2.59
N PHE A 66 -10.69 4.42 -3.61
CA PHE A 66 -10.57 5.87 -3.47
C PHE A 66 -11.57 6.46 -2.49
N ASP A 67 -12.83 6.02 -2.56
CA ASP A 67 -13.86 6.50 -1.64
C ASP A 67 -13.52 6.15 -0.19
N CYS A 68 -12.99 4.95 0.05
CA CYS A 68 -12.50 4.56 1.36
C CYS A 68 -11.28 5.45 1.76
N LEU A 69 -10.20 5.48 0.99
CA LEU A 69 -9.01 6.28 1.32
C LEU A 69 -9.28 7.79 1.48
N ALA A 70 -10.33 8.32 0.86
CA ALA A 70 -10.74 9.71 1.01
C ALA A 70 -11.23 10.03 2.43
N GLU A 71 -11.84 9.07 3.13
CA GLU A 71 -12.35 9.27 4.50
C GLU A 71 -11.27 9.09 5.58
N LEU A 72 -10.15 8.48 5.24
CA LEU A 72 -9.05 8.16 6.15
C LEU A 72 -8.05 9.32 6.33
N LYS A 73 -8.51 10.44 6.90
CA LYS A 73 -7.72 11.68 6.98
C LYS A 73 -6.50 11.60 7.91
N VAL A 74 -6.51 10.72 8.90
CA VAL A 74 -5.43 10.56 9.89
C VAL A 74 -4.53 9.35 9.62
N LEU A 75 -4.73 8.66 8.50
CA LEU A 75 -3.94 7.51 8.11
C LEU A 75 -2.50 7.95 7.78
N ARG A 76 -1.53 7.23 8.35
CA ARG A 76 -0.09 7.51 8.27
C ARG A 76 0.68 6.40 7.59
N GLU A 77 0.21 5.17 7.67
CA GLU A 77 0.83 4.02 7.05
C GLU A 77 -0.18 3.31 6.15
N PHE A 78 0.18 3.14 4.89
CA PHE A 78 -0.64 2.45 3.92
C PHE A 78 0.20 1.40 3.20
N VAL A 79 -0.19 0.15 3.36
CA VAL A 79 0.46 -0.99 2.69
C VAL A 79 -0.57 -1.72 1.86
N VAL A 80 -0.21 -2.04 0.62
CA VAL A 80 -1.10 -2.72 -0.32
C VAL A 80 -0.36 -3.81 -1.09
N ALA A 81 -1.03 -4.92 -1.34
CA ALA A 81 -0.54 -6.00 -2.18
C ALA A 81 -1.51 -6.28 -3.33
N ASP A 82 -1.00 -6.32 -4.57
CA ASP A 82 -1.74 -6.80 -5.73
C ASP A 82 -2.00 -8.31 -5.59
N HIS A 83 -3.10 -8.79 -6.19
CA HIS A 83 -3.44 -10.21 -6.17
C HIS A 83 -3.20 -10.83 -7.55
N PRO A 84 -2.31 -11.84 -7.68
CA PRO A 84 -2.09 -12.51 -8.96
C PRO A 84 -3.32 -13.33 -9.36
N ALA A 85 -3.42 -13.63 -10.66
CA ALA A 85 -4.43 -14.57 -11.12
C ALA A 85 -4.13 -15.96 -10.54
N VAL A 86 -5.13 -16.58 -9.90
CA VAL A 86 -5.04 -17.94 -9.34
C VAL A 86 -6.21 -18.76 -9.87
N GLY A 87 -5.90 -19.80 -10.65
CA GLY A 87 -6.92 -20.61 -11.34
C GLY A 87 -7.74 -19.77 -12.32
N ASP A 88 -9.06 -19.80 -12.17
CA ASP A 88 -10.00 -19.02 -12.99
C ASP A 88 -10.24 -17.58 -12.46
N THR A 89 -9.55 -17.19 -11.37
CA THR A 89 -9.71 -15.86 -10.77
C THR A 89 -8.83 -14.85 -11.52
N PRO A 90 -9.40 -13.72 -12.02
CA PRO A 90 -8.61 -12.71 -12.72
C PRO A 90 -7.62 -11.99 -11.78
N GLU A 91 -6.58 -11.41 -12.38
CA GLU A 91 -5.64 -10.53 -11.68
C GLU A 91 -6.37 -9.30 -11.10
N HIS A 92 -6.09 -8.95 -9.85
CA HIS A 92 -6.58 -7.74 -9.23
C HIS A 92 -5.42 -6.81 -8.89
N VAL A 93 -5.19 -5.84 -9.78
CA VAL A 93 -4.19 -4.78 -9.61
C VAL A 93 -4.84 -3.61 -8.89
N LEU A 94 -4.42 -3.37 -7.66
CA LEU A 94 -4.90 -2.24 -6.86
C LEU A 94 -4.03 -1.01 -7.09
N LEU A 95 -2.72 -1.21 -7.32
CA LEU A 95 -1.81 -0.10 -7.58
C LEU A 95 -1.66 0.17 -9.08
N THR A 96 -2.24 1.29 -9.48
CA THR A 96 -2.11 1.85 -10.83
C THR A 96 -1.52 3.26 -10.75
N ASP A 97 -1.04 3.78 -11.88
CA ASP A 97 -0.69 5.20 -12.01
C ASP A 97 -1.75 6.15 -11.45
N GLN A 98 -3.03 5.80 -11.62
CA GLN A 98 -4.13 6.63 -11.14
C GLN A 98 -4.14 6.75 -9.61
N VAL A 99 -3.77 5.68 -8.91
CA VAL A 99 -3.64 5.68 -7.44
C VAL A 99 -2.49 6.59 -7.03
N PHE A 100 -1.31 6.43 -7.62
CA PHE A 100 -0.16 7.29 -7.34
C PHE A 100 -0.46 8.77 -7.60
N ARG A 101 -1.07 9.09 -8.75
CA ARG A 101 -1.47 10.48 -9.07
C ARG A 101 -2.47 11.07 -8.08
N ARG A 102 -3.36 10.26 -7.49
CA ARG A 102 -4.31 10.73 -6.46
C ARG A 102 -3.71 10.77 -5.05
N LEU A 103 -2.67 9.98 -4.80
CA LEU A 103 -1.84 10.07 -3.60
C LEU A 103 -0.84 11.22 -3.67
N ALA A 104 -0.46 11.68 -4.87
CA ALA A 104 0.34 12.87 -5.12
C ALA A 104 -0.53 14.15 -5.03
N GLU A 105 0.04 15.25 -4.54
CA GLU A 105 -0.66 16.48 -4.17
C GLU A 105 -1.29 17.26 -5.34
N HIS A 106 -0.91 16.99 -6.59
CA HIS A 106 -1.31 17.80 -7.75
C HIS A 106 -2.63 17.39 -8.42
N SER A 107 -3.43 16.52 -7.79
CA SER A 107 -4.74 16.16 -8.32
C SER A 107 -5.80 17.25 -8.01
N PRO A 108 -6.67 17.63 -8.97
CA PRO A 108 -7.84 18.48 -8.71
C PRO A 108 -8.91 17.80 -7.84
N ALA A 109 -8.74 16.51 -7.51
CA ALA A 109 -9.62 15.77 -6.61
C ALA A 109 -9.21 15.93 -5.13
N PRO A 110 -10.12 15.66 -4.16
CA PRO A 110 -9.81 15.71 -2.73
C PRO A 110 -8.60 14.83 -2.38
N ARG A 111 -7.67 15.38 -1.60
CA ARG A 111 -6.43 14.69 -1.20
C ARG A 111 -6.73 13.36 -0.51
N LEU A 112 -6.14 12.29 -1.03
CA LEU A 112 -6.14 10.98 -0.40
C LEU A 112 -5.00 10.91 0.61
N ILE A 113 -5.33 10.49 1.85
CA ILE A 113 -4.39 10.23 2.95
C ILE A 113 -3.35 11.36 3.12
N PRO A 114 -3.73 12.57 3.57
CA PRO A 114 -2.78 13.70 3.66
C PRO A 114 -1.59 13.41 4.58
N GLU A 115 -1.82 12.68 5.67
CA GLU A 115 -0.82 12.40 6.71
C GLU A 115 0.11 11.21 6.41
N LEU A 116 0.08 10.67 5.18
CA LEU A 116 0.87 9.50 4.79
C LEU A 116 2.37 9.74 5.05
N ALA A 117 2.94 8.89 5.89
CA ALA A 117 4.34 8.87 6.29
C ALA A 117 5.05 7.62 5.79
N VAL A 118 4.32 6.50 5.68
CA VAL A 118 4.87 5.21 5.26
C VAL A 118 3.99 4.61 4.17
N PHE A 119 4.59 4.27 3.05
CA PHE A 119 3.93 3.58 1.94
C PHE A 119 4.63 2.25 1.65
N GLY A 120 3.87 1.16 1.68
CA GLY A 120 4.36 -0.17 1.36
C GLY A 120 3.58 -0.76 0.18
N CYS A 121 4.29 -1.44 -0.70
CA CYS A 121 3.67 -2.06 -1.85
C CYS A 121 4.33 -3.40 -2.18
N LEU A 122 3.51 -4.43 -2.39
CA LEU A 122 3.89 -5.62 -3.14
C LEU A 122 3.06 -5.65 -4.43
N SER A 123 3.69 -5.41 -5.57
CA SER A 123 2.96 -5.20 -6.82
C SER A 123 3.38 -6.15 -7.93
N LEU A 124 2.41 -6.50 -8.77
CA LEU A 124 2.59 -7.16 -10.06
C LEU A 124 3.03 -6.18 -11.17
N LEU A 125 3.13 -4.90 -10.81
CA LEU A 125 3.64 -3.75 -11.54
C LEU A 125 2.97 -3.43 -12.87
N ARG A 126 2.13 -2.39 -12.82
CA ARG A 126 1.75 -1.59 -13.99
C ARG A 126 1.74 -0.11 -13.62
N PHE A 127 2.88 0.44 -13.22
CA PHE A 127 3.03 1.89 -13.05
C PHE A 127 4.29 2.45 -13.71
N ASP A 128 4.21 3.71 -14.12
CA ASP A 128 5.33 4.47 -14.68
C ASP A 128 6.23 5.00 -13.54
N GLU A 129 7.55 4.79 -13.67
CA GLU A 129 8.55 5.22 -12.70
C GLU A 129 8.53 6.75 -12.48
N ALA A 130 8.21 7.52 -13.52
CA ALA A 130 8.06 8.96 -13.40
C ALA A 130 6.85 9.35 -12.53
N VAL A 131 5.74 8.60 -12.64
CA VAL A 131 4.54 8.82 -11.82
C VAL A 131 4.80 8.49 -10.35
N TYR A 132 5.57 7.43 -10.09
CA TYR A 132 6.02 7.12 -8.73
C TYR A 132 6.93 8.23 -8.17
N LEU A 133 7.89 8.70 -8.97
CA LEU A 133 8.79 9.77 -8.54
C LEU A 133 8.03 11.06 -8.20
N ASP A 134 7.03 11.44 -8.99
CA ASP A 134 6.16 12.60 -8.71
C ASP A 134 5.39 12.44 -7.39
N PHE A 135 4.92 11.21 -7.10
CA PHE A 135 4.33 10.90 -5.81
C PHE A 135 5.32 11.09 -4.65
N VAL A 136 6.54 10.58 -4.77
CA VAL A 136 7.57 10.72 -3.72
C VAL A 136 7.90 12.19 -3.48
N ARG A 137 8.18 12.96 -4.54
CA ARG A 137 8.48 14.40 -4.46
C ARG A 137 7.39 15.15 -3.71
N SER A 138 6.15 14.91 -4.11
CA SER A 138 5.01 15.52 -3.47
C SER A 138 4.89 15.18 -1.97
N ARG A 139 5.18 13.94 -1.57
CA ARG A 139 5.14 13.56 -0.15
C ARG A 139 6.26 14.19 0.67
N VAL A 140 7.45 14.26 0.10
CA VAL A 140 8.60 14.92 0.71
C VAL A 140 8.34 16.42 0.91
N ASP A 141 7.86 17.10 -0.14
CA ASP A 141 7.51 18.53 -0.11
C ASP A 141 6.43 18.83 0.92
N HIS A 142 5.43 17.95 1.05
CA HIS A 142 4.36 18.07 2.04
C HIS A 142 4.89 18.08 3.48
N ARG A 143 5.83 17.17 3.76
CA ARG A 143 6.25 16.83 5.12
C ARG A 143 7.34 17.77 5.67
N LYS A 144 7.89 18.67 4.85
CA LYS A 144 8.76 19.81 5.23
C LYS A 144 9.68 19.54 6.43
N GLY A 145 10.51 18.50 6.32
CA GLY A 145 11.48 18.12 7.35
C GLY A 145 11.07 16.95 8.25
N SER A 146 9.91 16.34 8.03
CA SER A 146 9.58 15.00 8.56
C SER A 146 9.85 13.93 7.51
N GLU A 147 10.32 12.77 7.95
CA GLU A 147 10.67 11.66 7.07
C GLU A 147 9.45 11.08 6.35
N PHE A 148 9.68 10.62 5.12
CA PHE A 148 8.73 9.85 4.31
C PHE A 148 9.36 8.52 3.88
N GLU A 149 8.67 7.43 4.16
CA GLU A 149 9.10 6.08 3.84
C GLU A 149 8.31 5.49 2.68
N SER A 150 8.98 4.89 1.70
CA SER A 150 8.34 4.15 0.61
C SER A 150 9.10 2.89 0.25
N HIS A 151 8.47 1.74 0.41
CA HIS A 151 9.04 0.43 0.06
C HIS A 151 8.19 -0.29 -0.97
N ILE A 152 8.79 -0.57 -2.12
CA ILE A 152 8.16 -1.29 -3.21
C ILE A 152 8.88 -2.62 -3.41
N ARG A 153 8.12 -3.71 -3.41
CA ARG A 153 8.56 -5.05 -3.75
C ARG A 153 7.95 -5.45 -5.08
N TRP A 154 8.83 -5.72 -6.03
CA TRP A 154 8.50 -6.10 -7.39
C TRP A 154 8.36 -7.60 -7.53
N HIS A 155 7.29 -8.06 -8.17
CA HIS A 155 7.23 -9.46 -8.57
C HIS A 155 8.46 -9.79 -9.43
N SER A 156 9.18 -10.85 -9.07
CA SER A 156 10.52 -11.15 -9.61
C SER A 156 10.57 -11.31 -11.13
N SER A 157 9.50 -11.81 -11.74
CA SER A 157 9.40 -11.93 -13.21
C SER A 157 9.23 -10.59 -13.95
N SER A 158 8.93 -9.51 -13.24
CA SER A 158 8.71 -8.16 -13.77
C SER A 158 9.74 -7.14 -13.28
N ALA A 159 10.62 -7.56 -12.37
CA ALA A 159 11.68 -6.71 -11.84
C ALA A 159 12.66 -6.32 -12.96
N ARG A 160 13.00 -5.02 -13.02
CA ARG A 160 13.94 -4.46 -13.99
C ARG A 160 14.80 -3.42 -13.31
N GLU A 161 15.89 -2.99 -13.92
CA GLU A 161 16.61 -1.83 -13.38
C GLU A 161 15.75 -0.56 -13.52
N LEU A 162 15.71 0.26 -12.47
CA LEU A 162 15.09 1.59 -12.54
C LEU A 162 15.81 2.44 -13.58
N ASN A 163 15.07 3.34 -14.21
CA ASN A 163 15.65 4.40 -15.01
C ASN A 163 16.70 5.15 -14.18
N PRO A 164 17.95 5.30 -14.68
CA PRO A 164 19.02 5.96 -13.94
C PRO A 164 18.66 7.36 -13.43
N ALA A 165 17.92 8.14 -14.23
CA ALA A 165 17.49 9.48 -13.83
C ALA A 165 16.50 9.46 -12.66
N VAL A 166 15.62 8.45 -12.60
CA VAL A 166 14.70 8.26 -11.47
C VAL A 166 15.48 7.81 -10.24
N SER A 167 16.42 6.87 -10.40
CA SER A 167 17.26 6.38 -9.31
C SER A 167 18.11 7.48 -8.68
N GLU A 168 18.79 8.29 -9.51
CA GLU A 168 19.59 9.43 -9.08
C GLU A 168 18.76 10.46 -8.30
N GLU A 169 17.55 10.76 -8.78
CA GLU A 169 16.67 11.70 -8.09
C GLU A 169 16.16 11.16 -6.75
N LEU A 170 15.76 9.88 -6.67
CA LEU A 170 15.37 9.25 -5.41
C LEU A 170 16.53 9.28 -4.40
N GLN A 171 17.76 9.03 -4.85
CA GLN A 171 18.95 9.15 -4.00
C GLN A 171 19.18 10.59 -3.51
N ARG A 172 18.97 11.58 -4.38
CA ARG A 172 19.05 13.00 -4.00
C ARG A 172 18.01 13.35 -2.95
N LEU A 173 16.74 13.00 -3.18
CA LEU A 173 15.64 13.20 -2.21
C LEU A 173 15.94 12.54 -0.87
N SER A 174 16.58 11.37 -0.88
CA SER A 174 16.94 10.67 0.35
C SER A 174 18.01 11.40 1.16
N LYS A 175 19.05 11.90 0.49
CA LYS A 175 20.15 12.64 1.16
C LYS A 175 19.73 14.02 1.64
N GLU A 176 18.84 14.68 0.92
CA GLU A 176 18.57 16.11 1.11
C GLU A 176 17.26 16.40 1.83
N GLN A 177 16.27 15.49 1.75
CA GLN A 177 14.88 15.84 2.07
C GLN A 177 14.13 14.76 2.88
N GLY A 178 14.85 13.83 3.53
CA GLY A 178 14.25 12.87 4.47
C GLY A 178 13.42 11.77 3.82
N PHE A 179 13.64 11.50 2.53
CA PHE A 179 13.08 10.32 1.88
C PHE A 179 13.86 9.06 2.27
N MET A 180 13.16 8.01 2.66
CA MET A 180 13.74 6.68 2.90
C MET A 180 12.96 5.68 2.07
N GLY A 181 13.61 4.98 1.16
CA GLY A 181 12.85 4.07 0.33
C GLY A 181 13.69 3.15 -0.51
N SER A 182 13.03 2.12 -0.99
CA SER A 182 13.64 1.15 -1.88
C SER A 182 12.61 0.58 -2.85
N ILE A 183 13.12 0.17 -4.01
CA ILE A 183 12.36 -0.54 -5.02
C ILE A 183 13.21 -1.75 -5.38
N ASP A 184 12.80 -2.90 -4.88
CA ASP A 184 13.59 -4.13 -4.98
C ASP A 184 12.74 -5.28 -5.51
N ALA A 185 13.38 -6.27 -6.12
CA ALA A 185 12.73 -7.54 -6.39
C ALA A 185 12.26 -8.20 -5.09
N ALA A 186 11.03 -8.71 -5.10
CA ALA A 186 10.48 -9.50 -4.01
C ALA A 186 11.30 -10.79 -3.87
N ASN A 187 11.70 -11.09 -2.64
CA ASN A 187 12.46 -12.31 -2.34
C ASN A 187 11.54 -13.55 -2.33
N GLU A 188 12.12 -14.75 -2.31
CA GLU A 188 11.36 -16.01 -2.36
C GLU A 188 10.31 -16.12 -1.25
N GLN A 189 10.60 -15.64 -0.04
CA GLN A 189 9.65 -15.66 1.07
C GLN A 189 8.48 -14.70 0.84
N GLU A 190 8.75 -13.48 0.36
CA GLU A 190 7.71 -12.51 -0.02
C GLU A 190 6.86 -13.05 -1.16
N MET A 191 7.49 -13.69 -2.16
CA MET A 191 6.79 -14.36 -3.26
C MET A 191 5.84 -15.45 -2.76
N GLN A 192 6.30 -16.33 -1.86
CA GLN A 192 5.48 -17.38 -1.26
C GLN A 192 4.39 -16.86 -0.31
N THR A 193 4.60 -15.70 0.31
CA THR A 193 3.65 -15.18 1.30
C THR A 193 2.52 -14.41 0.64
N PHE A 194 2.82 -13.69 -0.45
CA PHE A 194 1.89 -12.71 -1.02
C PHE A 194 1.40 -13.05 -2.43
N PHE A 195 2.06 -13.97 -3.16
CA PHE A 195 1.69 -14.29 -4.54
C PHE A 195 1.30 -15.76 -4.79
N TYR A 196 1.65 -16.69 -3.88
CA TYR A 196 1.40 -18.13 -4.03
C TYR A 196 0.65 -18.71 -2.82
#